data_AF-A0A1N7J4I7-F1
#
_entry.id   AF-A0A1N7J4I7-F1
#
_cell.length_a   1.000
_cell.length_b   1.000
_cell.length_c   1.000
_cell.angle_alpha   90.00
_cell.angle_beta   90.00
_cell.angle_gamma   90.00
#
_symmetry.space_group_name_H-M   'P 1'
#
loop_
_entity.id
_entity.type
_entity.pdbx_description
1 polymer ?
#
loop_
_entity_poly.entity_id
_entity_poly.type
_entity_poly.pdbx_seq_one_letter_code
_entity_poly.pdbx_strand_id
1 'polypeptide(L)'
;MKIHSFLAAGLLGLSLTACQAIKPQFIEPGTLNRAQLHELFVNQTVESHNLNNNQISYTFYAVDGQVVQQRDDEIRTGQWKINSKDKICLNMENTRFGCRYVVRKGDEYFKYRNNKEGKPEPIIRYGSFVPGKAF
;
A
#
# COMPACT_ATOMS: atom_id res chain seq x y z
N MET A 1 -56.03 39.37 22.13
CA MET A 1 -54.56 39.22 22.19
C MET A 1 -54.23 37.83 22.70
N LYS A 2 -53.57 37.02 21.86
CA LYS A 2 -52.82 35.78 22.11
C LYS A 2 -53.52 34.53 22.71
N ILE A 3 -53.81 33.61 21.79
CA ILE A 3 -54.07 32.17 21.92
C ILE A 3 -52.74 31.45 22.14
N HIS A 4 -52.62 30.47 23.05
CA HIS A 4 -51.63 29.39 22.90
C HIS A 4 -52.19 28.05 23.37
N SER A 5 -52.54 27.24 22.37
CA SER A 5 -52.86 25.82 22.47
C SER A 5 -51.62 25.01 22.80
N PHE A 6 -51.72 24.08 23.75
CA PHE A 6 -50.78 22.98 23.90
C PHE A 6 -51.39 21.75 23.22
N LEU A 7 -50.73 21.20 22.20
CA LEU A 7 -50.88 19.79 21.86
C LEU A 7 -49.67 19.31 21.05
N ALA A 8 -49.08 18.23 21.57
CA ALA A 8 -47.89 17.56 21.11
C ALA A 8 -48.17 16.65 19.90
N ALA A 9 -47.19 16.53 18.99
CA ALA A 9 -46.95 15.39 18.11
C ALA A 9 -45.61 15.68 17.39
N GLY A 10 -44.52 14.96 17.65
CA GLY A 10 -44.25 13.65 17.06
C GLY A 10 -42.85 13.67 16.44
N LEU A 11 -41.83 13.38 17.25
CA LEU A 11 -40.45 13.20 16.80
C LEU A 11 -40.35 11.88 16.01
N LEU A 12 -40.46 11.95 14.69
CA LEU A 12 -40.08 10.84 13.80
C LEU A 12 -38.55 10.81 13.66
N GLY A 13 -37.90 10.15 14.61
CA GLY A 13 -36.48 9.81 14.52
C GLY A 13 -36.26 8.70 13.49
N LEU A 14 -35.98 9.07 12.24
CA LEU A 14 -35.43 8.15 11.24
C LEU A 14 -33.99 7.81 11.65
N SER A 15 -33.82 6.73 12.41
CA SER A 15 -32.51 6.13 12.68
C SER A 15 -31.94 5.57 11.37
N LEU A 16 -31.19 6.40 10.66
CA LEU A 16 -30.29 5.98 9.58
C LEU A 16 -29.28 5.00 10.18
N THR A 17 -29.59 3.71 10.06
CA THR A 17 -28.63 2.66 10.33
C THR A 17 -27.58 2.76 9.24
N ALA A 18 -26.51 3.52 9.51
CA ALA A 18 -25.35 3.53 8.65
C ALA A 18 -24.79 2.12 8.63
N CYS A 19 -25.10 1.34 7.58
CA CYS A 19 -24.32 0.18 7.22
C CYS A 19 -22.88 0.66 7.08
N GLN A 20 -22.08 0.48 8.12
CA GLN A 20 -20.64 0.61 8.03
C GLN A 20 -20.21 -0.51 7.09
N ALA A 21 -20.10 -0.18 5.80
CA ALA A 21 -19.55 -1.07 4.81
C ALA A 21 -18.15 -1.45 5.29
N ILE A 22 -18.03 -2.66 5.82
CA ILE A 22 -16.76 -3.25 6.22
C ILE A 22 -15.93 -3.24 4.93
N LYS A 23 -14.93 -2.36 4.87
CA LYS A 23 -14.04 -2.30 3.71
C LYS A 23 -13.45 -3.70 3.53
N PRO A 24 -13.56 -4.31 2.33
CA PRO A 24 -13.04 -5.64 2.12
C PRO A 24 -11.57 -5.66 2.51
N GLN A 25 -11.25 -6.52 3.47
CA GLN A 25 -9.88 -6.76 3.88
C GLN A 25 -9.15 -7.41 2.70
N PHE A 26 -7.90 -7.03 2.48
CA PHE A 26 -7.07 -7.71 1.50
C PHE A 26 -6.77 -9.11 2.03
N ILE A 27 -7.28 -10.12 1.33
CA ILE A 27 -7.14 -11.53 1.72
C ILE A 27 -6.50 -12.24 0.54
N GLU A 28 -5.16 -12.17 0.46
CA GLU A 28 -4.37 -13.00 -0.45
C GLU A 28 -3.48 -13.94 0.38
N PRO A 29 -3.60 -15.26 0.20
CA PRO A 29 -2.68 -16.21 0.82
C PRO A 29 -1.23 -15.88 0.49
N GLY A 30 -0.34 -15.98 1.49
CA GLY A 30 1.07 -15.64 1.33
C GLY A 30 1.39 -14.15 1.47
N THR A 31 0.43 -13.32 1.92
CA THR A 31 0.71 -11.92 2.30
C THR A 31 1.80 -11.88 3.37
N LEU A 32 2.86 -11.10 3.12
CA LEU A 32 3.98 -10.98 4.02
C LEU A 32 3.64 -10.11 5.23
N ASN A 33 4.11 -10.53 6.41
CA ASN A 33 4.05 -9.72 7.62
C ASN A 33 5.24 -8.74 7.72
N ARG A 34 5.24 -7.87 8.76
CA ARG A 34 6.34 -6.92 8.98
C ARG A 34 7.72 -7.55 9.06
N ALA A 35 7.88 -8.67 9.78
CA ALA A 35 9.19 -9.30 9.95
C ALA A 35 9.75 -9.79 8.61
N GLN A 36 8.92 -10.46 7.82
CA GLN A 36 9.27 -10.93 6.47
C GLN A 36 9.58 -9.77 5.52
N LEU A 37 8.80 -8.67 5.60
CA LEU A 37 9.09 -7.46 4.83
C LEU A 37 10.42 -6.82 5.26
N HIS A 38 10.74 -6.80 6.55
CA HIS A 38 12.02 -6.27 7.03
C HIS A 38 13.19 -7.08 6.48
N GLU A 39 13.13 -8.41 6.62
CA GLU A 39 14.16 -9.32 6.11
C GLU A 39 14.38 -9.16 4.60
N LEU A 40 13.29 -8.98 3.85
CA LEU A 40 13.32 -8.94 2.40
C LEU A 40 13.79 -7.59 1.83
N PHE A 41 13.54 -6.47 2.52
CA PHE A 41 13.79 -5.14 1.96
C PHE A 41 14.91 -4.36 2.65
N VAL A 42 15.10 -4.50 3.96
CA VAL A 42 16.04 -3.62 4.69
C VAL A 42 17.47 -3.83 4.18
N ASN A 43 18.10 -2.73 3.77
CA ASN A 43 19.46 -2.72 3.24
C ASN A 43 19.65 -3.59 1.98
N GLN A 44 18.61 -3.69 1.16
CA GLN A 44 18.63 -4.42 -0.11
C GLN A 44 18.38 -3.48 -1.29
N THR A 45 19.10 -3.70 -2.39
CA THR A 45 18.68 -3.28 -3.74
C THR A 45 17.74 -4.34 -4.29
N VAL A 46 16.54 -3.91 -4.69
CA VAL A 46 15.48 -4.78 -5.20
C VAL A 46 15.14 -4.45 -6.64
N GLU A 47 15.19 -5.45 -7.50
CA GLU A 47 14.72 -5.39 -8.87
C GLU A 47 13.18 -5.50 -8.91
N SER A 48 12.54 -4.59 -9.62
CA SER A 48 11.09 -4.50 -9.75
C SER A 48 10.68 -4.49 -11.21
N HIS A 49 9.90 -5.48 -11.65
CA HIS A 49 9.28 -5.54 -12.97
C HIS A 49 7.84 -5.04 -12.87
N ASN A 50 7.53 -3.96 -13.56
CA ASN A 50 6.18 -3.43 -13.63
C ASN A 50 5.34 -4.24 -14.62
N LEU A 51 4.29 -4.86 -14.12
CA LEU A 51 3.44 -5.77 -14.91
C LEU A 51 2.53 -5.04 -15.90
N ASN A 52 2.37 -3.72 -15.77
CA ASN A 52 1.50 -2.93 -16.66
C ASN A 52 2.23 -2.40 -17.90
N ASN A 53 3.54 -2.19 -17.82
CA ASN A 53 4.31 -1.54 -18.89
C ASN A 53 5.70 -2.16 -19.12
N ASN A 54 6.01 -3.29 -18.48
CA ASN A 54 7.29 -4.01 -18.56
C ASN A 54 8.54 -3.22 -18.13
N GLN A 55 8.39 -2.03 -17.53
CA GLN A 55 9.52 -1.26 -17.03
C GLN A 55 10.21 -1.98 -15.87
N ILE A 56 11.54 -1.97 -15.89
CA ILE A 56 12.39 -2.50 -14.81
C ILE A 56 12.96 -1.32 -14.03
N SER A 57 13.06 -1.48 -12.71
CA SER A 57 13.72 -0.50 -11.84
C SER A 57 14.45 -1.21 -10.70
N TYR A 58 15.53 -0.60 -10.23
CA TYR A 58 16.32 -1.09 -9.10
C TYR A 58 16.18 -0.10 -7.95
N THR A 59 15.71 -0.55 -6.79
CA THR A 59 15.44 0.33 -5.65
C THR A 59 16.23 -0.14 -4.44
N PHE A 60 17.13 0.70 -3.93
CA PHE A 60 17.79 0.51 -2.66
C PHE A 60 16.93 1.03 -1.51
N TYR A 61 16.70 0.20 -0.50
CA TYR A 61 15.87 0.47 0.67
C TYR A 61 16.75 0.60 1.93
N ALA A 62 17.14 1.83 2.27
CA ALA A 62 18.07 2.10 3.35
C ALA A 62 17.44 1.92 4.74
N VAL A 63 18.25 1.58 5.75
CA VAL A 63 17.81 1.31 7.12
C VAL A 63 17.17 2.53 7.80
N ASP A 64 17.59 3.73 7.42
CA ASP A 64 17.09 5.00 7.95
C ASP A 64 15.77 5.46 7.31
N GLY A 65 15.21 4.65 6.40
CA GLY A 65 13.97 4.98 5.68
C GLY A 65 14.18 5.74 4.38
N GLN A 66 15.42 6.02 3.94
CA GLN A 66 15.66 6.56 2.60
C GLN A 66 15.48 5.50 1.52
N VAL A 67 15.04 5.93 0.33
CA VAL A 67 15.12 5.11 -0.89
C VAL A 67 15.86 5.83 -1.99
N VAL A 68 16.59 5.05 -2.79
CA VAL A 68 17.17 5.48 -4.06
C VAL A 68 16.73 4.48 -5.12
N GLN A 69 16.15 4.96 -6.21
CA GLN A 69 15.72 4.13 -7.32
C GLN A 69 16.43 4.56 -8.59
N GLN A 70 17.01 3.60 -9.30
CA GLN A 70 17.33 3.75 -10.71
C GLN A 70 16.19 3.19 -11.56
N ARG A 71 15.76 3.96 -12.53
CA ARG A 71 14.74 3.59 -13.50
C ARG A 71 15.14 4.21 -14.82
N ASP A 72 15.36 3.38 -15.82
CA ASP A 72 15.97 3.82 -17.08
C ASP A 72 17.29 4.55 -16.76
N ASP A 73 17.50 5.76 -17.28
CA ASP A 73 18.69 6.59 -17.01
C ASP A 73 18.46 7.62 -15.89
N GLU A 74 17.36 7.52 -15.14
CA GLU A 74 17.01 8.47 -14.08
C GLU A 74 17.23 7.89 -12.68
N ILE A 75 17.80 8.73 -11.79
CA ILE A 75 17.90 8.47 -10.37
C ILE A 75 16.83 9.26 -9.62
N ARG A 76 16.03 8.55 -8.83
CA ARG A 76 14.94 9.10 -8.04
C ARG A 76 15.18 8.80 -6.56
N THR A 77 14.87 9.73 -5.68
CA THR A 77 15.04 9.56 -4.23
C THR A 77 13.73 9.74 -3.49
N GLY A 78 13.67 9.27 -2.25
CA GLY A 78 12.48 9.43 -1.44
C GLY A 78 12.58 8.74 -0.10
N GLN A 79 11.43 8.29 0.40
CA GLN A 79 11.28 7.67 1.71
C GLN A 79 10.48 6.36 1.63
N TRP A 80 10.81 5.40 2.47
CA TRP A 80 10.04 4.18 2.66
C TRP A 80 9.87 3.84 4.14
N LYS A 81 8.87 2.99 4.41
CA LYS A 81 8.63 2.38 5.71
C LYS A 81 7.70 1.18 5.58
N ILE A 82 7.66 0.35 6.61
CA ILE A 82 6.62 -0.65 6.80
C ILE A 82 5.63 -0.12 7.83
N ASN A 83 4.34 -0.04 7.49
CA ASN A 83 3.34 0.51 8.39
C ASN A 83 2.76 -0.53 9.37
N SER A 84 1.85 -0.08 10.25
CA SER A 84 1.17 -0.93 11.25
C SER A 84 0.29 -2.05 10.67
N LYS A 85 -0.01 -2.01 9.36
CA LYS A 85 -0.85 -2.97 8.64
C LYS A 85 -0.04 -3.86 7.69
N ASP A 86 1.25 -4.01 7.95
CA ASP A 86 2.18 -4.85 7.19
C ASP A 86 2.21 -4.50 5.69
N LYS A 87 2.21 -3.21 5.39
CA LYS A 87 2.37 -2.69 4.02
C LYS A 87 3.71 -2.03 3.86
N ILE A 88 4.35 -2.26 2.72
CA ILE A 88 5.44 -1.41 2.25
C ILE A 88 4.83 -0.09 1.76
N CYS A 89 5.28 1.03 2.34
CA CYS A 89 4.88 2.37 1.99
C CYS A 89 6.06 3.07 1.34
N LEU A 90 5.87 3.54 0.11
CA LEU A 90 6.90 4.25 -0.65
C LEU A 90 6.42 5.65 -1.02
N ASN A 91 7.31 6.61 -0.91
CA ASN A 91 7.19 7.97 -1.41
C ASN A 91 8.44 8.23 -2.26
N MET A 92 8.27 8.60 -3.51
CA MET A 92 9.35 9.11 -4.35
C MET A 92 9.14 10.61 -4.55
N GLU A 93 10.22 11.40 -4.59
CA GLU A 93 10.19 12.82 -4.93
C GLU A 93 9.23 13.65 -4.07
N ASN A 94 9.14 13.31 -2.77
CA ASN A 94 8.27 13.98 -1.79
C ASN A 94 6.78 13.95 -2.14
N THR A 95 6.34 12.97 -2.92
CA THR A 95 4.92 12.70 -3.19
C THR A 95 4.21 12.06 -1.98
N ARG A 96 2.93 11.72 -2.11
CA ARG A 96 2.22 11.01 -1.03
C ARG A 96 2.66 9.54 -0.96
N PHE A 97 2.85 9.01 0.25
CA PHE A 97 3.08 7.59 0.45
C PHE A 97 2.00 6.70 -0.19
N GLY A 98 2.43 5.82 -1.10
CA GLY A 98 1.66 4.69 -1.59
C GLY A 98 1.98 3.44 -0.80
N CYS A 99 1.03 2.97 0.03
CA CYS A 99 1.19 1.73 0.80
C CYS A 99 0.55 0.53 0.09
N ARG A 100 1.30 -0.56 -0.05
CA ARG A 100 0.88 -1.77 -0.79
C ARG A 100 1.25 -3.04 -0.01
N TYR A 101 0.50 -4.11 -0.23
CA TYR A 101 0.84 -5.44 0.28
C TYR A 101 1.88 -6.08 -0.63
N VAL A 102 2.70 -6.95 -0.05
CA VAL A 102 3.56 -7.88 -0.79
C VAL A 102 3.08 -9.29 -0.48
N VAL A 103 2.96 -10.11 -1.51
CA VAL A 103 2.47 -11.49 -1.42
C VAL A 103 3.51 -12.40 -2.03
N ARG A 104 3.86 -13.48 -1.33
CA ARG A 104 4.67 -14.58 -1.86
C ARG A 104 3.78 -15.60 -2.56
N LYS A 105 4.11 -15.97 -3.80
CA LYS A 105 3.46 -17.05 -4.56
C LYS A 105 4.55 -17.98 -5.07
N GLY A 106 4.67 -19.17 -4.46
CA GLY A 106 5.83 -20.03 -4.69
C GLY A 106 7.12 -19.35 -4.26
N ASP A 107 8.08 -19.23 -5.17
CA ASP A 107 9.37 -18.56 -4.93
C ASP A 107 9.39 -17.11 -5.42
N GLU A 108 8.25 -16.60 -5.90
CA GLU A 108 8.14 -15.24 -6.40
C GLU A 108 7.40 -14.33 -5.41
N TYR A 109 7.72 -13.04 -5.49
CA TYR A 109 7.11 -12.00 -4.67
C TYR A 109 6.44 -10.95 -5.54
N PHE A 110 5.26 -10.50 -5.12
CA PHE A 110 4.44 -9.59 -5.89
C PHE A 110 3.90 -8.44 -5.03
N LYS A 111 3.97 -7.21 -5.54
CA LYS A 111 3.31 -6.04 -4.95
C LYS A 111 1.88 -5.93 -5.48
N TYR A 112 0.91 -5.74 -4.59
CA TYR A 112 -0.50 -5.65 -4.96
C TYR A 112 -1.11 -4.27 -4.77
N ARG A 113 -2.05 -3.92 -5.65
CA ARG A 113 -2.98 -2.79 -5.54
C ARG A 113 -4.41 -3.32 -5.64
N ASN A 114 -5.40 -2.53 -5.21
CA ASN A 114 -6.78 -2.79 -5.60
C ASN A 114 -7.06 -2.16 -6.96
N ASN A 115 -7.75 -2.88 -7.84
CA ASN A 115 -8.20 -2.40 -9.13
C ASN A 115 -9.45 -1.47 -8.99
N LYS A 116 -10.06 -1.07 -10.11
CA LYS A 116 -11.23 -0.19 -10.11
C LYS A 116 -12.46 -0.80 -9.41
N GLU A 117 -12.59 -2.12 -9.44
CA GLU A 117 -13.65 -2.86 -8.72
C GLU A 117 -13.28 -3.17 -7.25
N GLY A 118 -12.12 -2.70 -6.78
CA GLY A 118 -11.64 -2.94 -5.42
C GLY A 118 -10.98 -4.31 -5.21
N LYS A 119 -10.80 -5.11 -6.26
CA LYS A 119 -10.17 -6.44 -6.18
C LYS A 119 -8.64 -6.34 -6.18
N PRO A 120 -7.94 -7.15 -5.37
CA PRO A 120 -6.48 -7.30 -5.46
C PRO A 120 -5.99 -7.62 -6.88
N GLU A 121 -5.01 -6.88 -7.36
CA GLU A 121 -4.27 -7.17 -8.59
C GLU A 121 -2.76 -6.99 -8.35
N PRO A 122 -1.90 -7.91 -8.87
CA PRO A 122 -0.46 -7.71 -8.82
C PRO A 122 -0.06 -6.60 -9.80
N ILE A 123 0.84 -5.72 -9.37
CA ILE A 123 1.33 -4.60 -10.19
C ILE A 123 2.85 -4.62 -10.37
N ILE A 124 3.59 -5.24 -9.46
CA ILE A 124 5.04 -5.46 -9.56
C ILE A 124 5.31 -6.92 -9.26
N ARG A 125 6.17 -7.54 -10.06
CA ARG A 125 6.90 -8.77 -9.70
C ARG A 125 8.29 -8.37 -9.26
N TYR A 126 8.74 -8.83 -8.10
CA TYR A 126 10.11 -8.60 -7.66
C TYR A 126 11.04 -9.67 -8.26
N GLY A 127 12.20 -9.22 -8.74
CA GLY A 127 13.24 -10.08 -9.32
C GLY A 127 14.28 -10.44 -8.27
N SER A 128 15.47 -9.85 -8.40
CA SER A 128 16.59 -10.02 -7.47
C SER A 128 16.49 -9.13 -6.22
N PHE A 129 17.07 -9.61 -5.12
CA PHE A 129 17.29 -8.90 -3.86
C PHE A 129 18.78 -9.01 -3.53
N VAL A 130 19.50 -7.88 -3.63
CA VAL A 130 20.96 -7.84 -3.52
C VAL A 130 21.36 -6.95 -2.34
N PRO A 131 22.24 -7.41 -1.43
CA PRO A 131 22.65 -6.60 -0.28
C PRO A 131 23.34 -5.29 -0.66
N GLY A 132 22.99 -4.22 0.05
CA GLY A 132 23.57 -2.89 -0.14
C GLY A 132 23.06 -2.16 -1.39
N LYS A 133 23.60 -0.96 -1.64
CA LYS A 133 23.29 -0.19 -2.84
C LYS A 133 24.12 -0.71 -4.02
N ALA A 134 23.47 -1.43 -4.93
CA ALA A 134 24.11 -2.12 -6.05
C ALA A 134 23.56 -1.65 -7.43
N PHE A 135 23.83 -0.40 -7.79
CA PHE A 135 23.68 0.20 -9.13
C PHE A 135 24.36 1.57 -9.18
#